data_AF-A0A4P7W3Y1-F1
#
_entry.id   AF-A0A4P7W3Y1-F1
#
_cell.length_a   1.000
_cell.length_b   1.000
_cell.length_c   1.000
_cell.angle_alpha   90.00
_cell.angle_beta   90.00
_cell.angle_gamma   90.00
#
_symmetry.space_group_name_H-M   'P 1'
#
loop_
_entity.id
_entity.type
_entity.pdbx_description
1 polymer ?
#
loop_
_entity_poly.entity_id
_entity_poly.type
_entity_poly.pdbx_seq_one_letter_code
_entity_poly.pdbx_strand_id
1 'polypeptide(L)'
;MAMRQSIFILLFALLLSACSNKDATPQQWEYTIVSFPGSKLPTVYSPNDKEALIELSNSQPLNFPEASAIPNSLNLYGKDGWELVSAYTTVETVFPNFGDASYHTGMKDNTRTNTINFVFKRIKQKGK
;
A
#
# COMPACT_ATOMS: atom_id res chain seq x y z
N MET A 1 4.42 45.09 -52.44
CA MET A 1 4.14 43.64 -52.43
C MET A 1 4.98 42.85 -51.42
N ALA A 2 6.25 43.24 -51.17
CA ALA A 2 7.12 42.59 -50.17
C ALA A 2 6.57 42.61 -48.72
N MET A 3 6.01 43.73 -48.25
CA MET A 3 5.55 43.88 -46.85
C MET A 3 4.39 42.94 -46.47
N ARG A 4 3.47 42.63 -47.39
CA ARG A 4 2.39 41.65 -47.15
C ARG A 4 2.95 40.22 -47.07
N GLN A 5 3.91 39.88 -47.92
CA GLN A 5 4.58 38.56 -47.88
C GLN A 5 5.38 38.36 -46.59
N SER A 6 6.06 39.40 -46.11
CA SER A 6 6.79 39.36 -44.83
C SER A 6 5.87 39.11 -43.63
N ILE A 7 4.65 39.68 -43.63
CA ILE A 7 3.66 39.44 -42.57
C ILE A 7 3.18 37.99 -42.58
N PHE A 8 2.90 37.41 -43.75
CA PHE A 8 2.50 36.01 -43.86
C PHE A 8 3.61 35.04 -43.41
N ILE A 9 4.87 35.34 -43.74
CA ILE A 9 6.02 34.53 -43.31
C ILE A 9 6.20 34.58 -41.79
N LEU A 10 6.02 35.76 -41.17
CA LEU A 10 6.08 35.94 -39.72
C LEU A 10 4.95 35.18 -39.00
N LEU A 11 3.72 35.24 -39.53
CA LEU A 11 2.57 34.54 -38.98
C LEU A 11 2.75 33.00 -39.06
N PHE A 12 3.33 32.52 -40.16
CA PHE A 12 3.60 31.10 -40.36
C PHE A 12 4.71 30.59 -39.42
N ALA A 13 5.74 31.40 -39.17
CA ALA A 13 6.79 31.07 -38.20
C ALA A 13 6.29 31.02 -36.74
N LEU A 14 5.31 31.86 -36.38
CA LEU A 14 4.65 31.85 -35.07
C LEU A 14 3.77 30.60 -34.88
N LEU A 15 3.12 30.12 -35.95
CA LEU A 15 2.32 28.87 -35.88
C LEU A 15 3.19 27.63 -35.73
N LEU A 16 4.40 27.61 -36.31
CA LEU A 16 5.34 26.48 -36.21
C LEU A 16 6.04 26.38 -34.86
N SER A 17 6.05 27.44 -34.05
CA SER A 17 6.69 27.46 -32.72
C SER A 17 5.75 27.09 -31.57
N ALA A 18 4.44 26.93 -31.84
CA ALA A 18 3.43 26.58 -30.84
C ALA A 18 3.41 25.09 -30.44
N CYS A 19 4.14 24.22 -31.13
CA CYS A 19 4.24 22.79 -30.83
C CYS A 19 5.64 22.40 -30.34
N SER A 20 6.12 23.04 -29.28
CA SER A 20 7.27 22.52 -28.54
C SER A 20 6.75 21.75 -27.33
N ASN A 21 6.51 20.44 -27.51
CA ASN A 21 6.18 19.52 -26.41
C ASN A 21 7.41 19.30 -25.52
N LYS A 22 7.85 20.33 -24.79
CA LYS A 22 8.96 20.23 -23.84
C LYS A 22 8.61 19.37 -22.61
N ASP A 23 7.33 19.00 -22.47
CA ASP A 23 6.81 18.20 -21.36
C ASP A 23 6.57 16.72 -21.68
N ALA A 24 6.97 16.24 -22.87
CA ALA A 24 6.71 14.86 -23.28
C ALA A 24 7.63 13.79 -22.61
N THR A 25 8.24 14.07 -21.46
CA THR A 25 8.80 12.98 -20.66
C THR A 25 7.65 12.25 -19.96
N PRO A 26 7.45 10.95 -20.21
CA PRO A 26 6.41 10.19 -19.53
C PRO A 26 6.59 10.35 -18.02
N GLN A 27 5.50 10.67 -17.33
CA GLN A 27 5.49 10.75 -15.87
C GLN A 27 5.85 9.36 -15.31
N GLN A 28 7.04 9.23 -14.75
CA GLN A 28 7.50 7.98 -14.14
C GLN A 28 6.96 7.90 -12.72
N TRP A 29 6.30 6.78 -12.40
CA TRP A 29 5.80 6.48 -11.07
C TRP A 29 6.81 5.62 -10.30
N GLU A 30 6.89 5.84 -9.00
CA GLU A 30 7.53 4.92 -8.07
C GLU A 30 6.50 4.36 -7.07
N TYR A 31 6.76 3.15 -6.61
CA TYR A 31 5.85 2.38 -5.76
C TYR A 31 6.57 1.91 -4.50
N THR A 32 5.84 1.85 -3.39
CA THR A 32 6.31 1.21 -2.15
C THR A 32 5.21 0.39 -1.51
N ILE A 33 5.59 -0.64 -0.77
CA ILE A 33 4.68 -1.51 -0.03
C ILE A 33 5.01 -1.36 1.45
N VAL A 34 4.00 -1.01 2.25
CA VAL A 34 4.12 -0.93 3.70
C VAL A 34 3.36 -2.12 4.29
N SER A 35 4.09 -2.99 4.96
CA SER A 35 3.58 -4.26 5.47
C SER A 35 3.40 -4.23 6.98
N PHE A 36 2.23 -4.67 7.44
CA PHE A 36 1.87 -4.75 8.86
C PHE A 36 1.56 -6.20 9.24
N PRO A 37 2.52 -6.89 9.88
CA PRO A 37 2.28 -8.23 10.37
C PRO A 37 1.33 -8.19 11.57
N GLY A 38 0.46 -9.18 11.66
CA GLY A 38 -0.46 -9.34 12.77
C GLY A 38 0.28 -9.79 14.03
N SER A 39 -0.27 -9.41 15.19
CA SER A 39 0.25 -9.78 16.50
C SER A 39 -0.67 -10.81 17.16
N LYS A 40 -0.09 -11.80 17.84
CA LYS A 40 -0.89 -12.71 18.66
C LYS A 40 -1.48 -12.01 19.90
N LEU A 41 -0.83 -10.94 20.37
CA LEU A 41 -1.34 -10.11 21.46
C LEU A 41 -2.12 -8.92 20.92
N PRO A 42 -3.23 -8.53 21.56
CA PRO A 42 -3.92 -7.28 21.24
C PRO A 42 -3.00 -6.07 21.48
N THR A 43 -3.26 -4.98 20.77
CA THR A 43 -2.48 -3.73 20.83
C THR A 43 -2.51 -3.05 22.19
N VAL A 44 -3.52 -3.34 23.00
CA VAL A 44 -3.61 -2.99 24.42
C VAL A 44 -3.51 -4.29 25.21
N TYR A 45 -2.34 -4.54 25.78
CA TYR A 45 -2.06 -5.72 26.59
C TYR A 45 -1.96 -5.33 28.07
N SER A 46 -2.78 -5.96 28.91
CA SER A 46 -2.60 -5.93 30.36
C SER A 46 -1.77 -7.14 30.78
N PRO A 47 -0.57 -6.96 31.36
CA PRO A 47 0.27 -8.07 31.81
C PRO A 47 -0.34 -8.95 32.91
N ASN A 48 -1.51 -8.54 33.44
CA ASN A 48 -2.23 -9.25 34.49
C ASN A 48 -3.49 -10.00 33.98
N ASP A 49 -3.78 -9.97 32.67
CA ASP A 49 -4.90 -10.71 32.10
C ASP A 49 -4.61 -12.21 32.07
N LYS A 50 -5.16 -12.93 33.04
CA LYS A 50 -4.99 -14.39 33.19
C LYS A 50 -5.53 -15.19 32.00
N GLU A 51 -6.51 -14.64 31.27
CA GLU A 51 -7.06 -15.20 30.02
C GLU A 51 -6.10 -15.01 28.82
N ALA A 52 -5.24 -13.98 28.83
CA ALA A 52 -4.26 -13.71 27.76
C ALA A 52 -3.00 -14.59 27.86
N LEU A 53 -2.81 -15.24 29.01
CA LEU A 53 -1.70 -16.17 29.29
C LEU A 53 -2.04 -17.62 28.91
N ILE A 54 -3.30 -17.91 28.57
CA ILE A 54 -3.75 -19.22 28.11
C ILE A 54 -3.40 -19.33 26.62
N GLU A 55 -2.15 -19.71 26.37
CA GLU A 55 -1.60 -20.08 25.06
C GLU A 55 -1.89 -19.11 23.92
N LEU A 56 -0.81 -18.48 23.45
CA LEU A 56 -0.60 -17.89 22.12
C LEU A 56 -0.76 -18.97 21.00
N SER A 57 -1.85 -19.72 21.04
CA SER A 57 -2.16 -20.87 20.21
C SER A 57 -2.07 -20.44 18.76
N ASN A 58 -1.34 -21.22 17.96
CA ASN A 58 -1.19 -20.95 16.54
C ASN A 58 -2.53 -21.02 15.80
N SER A 59 -3.59 -21.53 16.43
CA SER A 59 -4.93 -21.59 15.83
C SER A 59 -5.75 -20.31 15.94
N GLN A 60 -5.26 -19.29 16.66
CA GLN A 60 -5.97 -18.03 16.86
C GLN A 60 -5.76 -17.04 15.70
N PRO A 61 -6.77 -16.21 15.36
CA PRO A 61 -6.59 -15.04 14.50
C PRO A 61 -5.53 -14.09 15.07
N LEU A 62 -4.80 -13.42 14.20
CA LEU A 62 -3.90 -12.34 14.61
C LEU A 62 -4.67 -11.04 14.78
N ASN A 63 -4.21 -10.23 15.72
CA ASN A 63 -4.68 -8.87 15.95
C ASN A 63 -3.93 -7.92 15.03
N PHE A 64 -4.66 -7.00 14.41
CA PHE A 64 -4.11 -5.92 13.60
C PHE A 64 -4.48 -4.59 14.24
N PRO A 65 -3.55 -3.62 14.33
CA PRO A 65 -3.87 -2.30 14.82
C PRO A 65 -4.87 -1.60 13.89
N GLU A 66 -5.71 -0.74 14.46
CA GLU A 66 -6.45 0.25 13.69
C GLU A 66 -5.49 1.05 12.80
N ALA A 67 -5.95 1.46 11.61
CA ALA A 67 -5.11 2.15 10.63
C ALA A 67 -4.46 3.44 11.18
N SER A 68 -5.08 4.05 12.19
CA SER A 68 -4.58 5.23 12.92
C SER A 68 -3.45 4.92 13.91
N ALA A 69 -3.38 3.69 14.42
CA ALA A 69 -2.40 3.22 15.41
C ALA A 69 -1.18 2.51 14.81
N ILE A 70 -1.19 2.33 13.48
CA ILE A 70 -0.05 1.85 12.71
C ILE A 70 1.16 2.79 12.91
N PRO A 71 2.33 2.29 13.36
CA PRO A 71 3.55 3.09 13.46
C PRO A 71 3.88 3.71 12.10
N ASN A 72 4.19 5.00 12.06
CA ASN A 72 4.24 5.79 10.84
C ASN A 72 2.90 5.78 10.06
N SER A 73 1.81 6.19 10.74
CA SER A 73 0.42 6.21 10.23
C SER A 73 0.32 6.49 8.73
N LEU A 74 -0.64 5.86 8.05
CA LEU A 74 -0.88 6.07 6.61
C LEU A 74 -0.98 7.56 6.22
N ASN A 75 -1.39 8.41 7.17
CA ASN A 75 -1.43 9.88 7.02
C ASN A 75 -0.05 10.52 6.80
N LEU A 76 1.03 9.96 7.33
CA LEU A 76 2.40 10.46 7.11
C LEU A 76 2.83 10.20 5.66
N TYR A 77 2.52 9.04 5.10
CA TYR A 77 2.72 8.76 3.69
C TYR A 77 1.98 9.77 2.80
N GLY A 78 0.72 10.08 3.15
CA GLY A 78 -0.05 11.12 2.47
C GLY A 78 0.63 12.50 2.52
N LYS A 79 1.21 12.88 3.67
CA LYS A 79 1.99 14.14 3.81
C LYS A 79 3.26 14.15 2.94
N ASP A 80 3.90 13.01 2.76
CA ASP A 80 5.10 12.83 1.94
C ASP A 80 4.80 12.70 0.43
N GLY A 81 3.55 12.94 0.03
CA GLY A 81 3.10 12.91 -1.36
C GLY A 81 2.83 11.51 -1.92
N TRP A 82 2.76 10.49 -1.06
CA TRP A 82 2.35 9.15 -1.45
C TRP A 82 0.83 9.02 -1.50
N GLU A 83 0.33 8.40 -2.56
CA GLU A 83 -1.08 8.06 -2.75
C GLU A 83 -1.28 6.56 -2.50
N LEU A 84 -2.20 6.20 -1.61
CA LEU A 84 -2.60 4.81 -1.41
C LEU A 84 -3.44 4.35 -2.61
N VAL A 85 -3.01 3.27 -3.27
CA VAL A 85 -3.67 2.77 -4.49
C VAL A 85 -4.22 1.37 -4.37
N SER A 86 -3.74 0.57 -3.42
CA SER A 86 -4.25 -0.77 -3.18
C SER A 86 -3.95 -1.22 -1.77
N ALA A 87 -4.75 -2.16 -1.27
CA ALA A 87 -4.47 -2.92 -0.06
C ALA A 87 -4.71 -4.41 -0.34
N TYR A 88 -3.85 -5.29 0.17
CA TYR A 88 -4.04 -6.74 0.07
C TYR A 88 -3.50 -7.44 1.31
N THR A 89 -4.06 -8.60 1.61
CA THR A 89 -3.62 -9.45 2.72
C THR A 89 -2.76 -10.60 2.21
N THR A 90 -1.78 -11.01 3.01
CA THR A 90 -1.16 -12.33 2.86
C THR A 90 -1.70 -13.26 3.93
N VAL A 91 -1.86 -14.53 3.57
CA VAL A 91 -2.30 -15.59 4.48
C VAL A 91 -1.14 -16.53 4.75
N GLU A 92 -1.09 -17.11 5.94
CA GLU A 92 -0.17 -18.17 6.30
C GLU A 92 -0.93 -19.43 6.68
N THR A 93 -0.30 -20.60 6.53
CA THR A 93 -0.83 -21.86 7.04
C THR A 93 -0.50 -21.99 8.52
N VAL A 94 -1.52 -22.19 9.34
CA VAL A 94 -1.46 -22.41 10.77
C VAL A 94 -1.98 -23.81 11.06
N PHE A 95 -1.04 -24.72 11.34
CA PHE A 95 -1.17 -26.15 11.67
C PHE A 95 -2.38 -26.91 11.07
N PRO A 96 -2.15 -27.94 10.25
CA PRO A 96 -3.25 -28.80 9.82
C PRO A 96 -3.84 -29.59 11.01
N ASN A 97 -5.17 -29.62 11.11
CA ASN A 97 -5.90 -30.30 12.19
C ASN A 97 -5.79 -31.83 12.02
N PHE A 98 -4.84 -32.47 12.70
CA PHE A 98 -4.59 -33.92 12.59
C PHE A 98 -4.56 -34.64 13.95
N GLY A 99 -5.69 -34.71 14.68
CA GLY A 99 -5.85 -35.86 15.60
C GLY A 99 -6.49 -35.64 16.97
N ASP A 100 -7.35 -34.65 17.18
CA ASP A 100 -8.20 -34.63 18.38
C ASP A 100 -9.62 -35.10 18.04
N ALA A 101 -10.06 -36.18 18.70
CA ALA A 101 -11.36 -36.81 18.49
C ALA A 101 -12.53 -36.00 19.09
N SER A 102 -12.25 -35.02 19.96
CA SER A 102 -13.25 -34.09 20.51
C SER A 102 -13.54 -32.91 19.58
N TYR A 103 -12.73 -32.72 18.53
CA TYR A 103 -12.92 -31.66 17.54
C TYR A 103 -13.96 -32.07 16.50
N HIS A 104 -14.98 -31.23 16.36
CA HIS A 104 -16.05 -31.38 15.37
C HIS A 104 -15.52 -31.62 13.96
N THR A 105 -16.17 -32.53 13.23
CA THR A 105 -15.93 -32.83 11.81
C THR A 105 -16.17 -31.59 10.94
N GLY A 106 -15.09 -30.96 10.46
CA GLY A 106 -15.12 -29.89 9.47
C GLY A 106 -13.72 -29.39 9.15
N MET A 107 -13.46 -29.00 7.89
CA MET A 107 -12.27 -28.23 7.52
C MET A 107 -12.36 -26.86 8.18
N LYS A 108 -11.81 -26.72 9.39
CA LYS A 108 -11.46 -25.40 9.91
C LYS A 108 -10.36 -24.87 8.99
N ASP A 109 -10.52 -23.66 8.45
CA ASP A 109 -9.49 -23.01 7.65
C ASP A 109 -8.18 -23.04 8.45
N ASN A 110 -7.23 -23.85 7.97
CA ASN A 110 -5.89 -23.97 8.55
C ASN A 110 -5.01 -22.81 8.09
N THR A 111 -5.61 -21.69 7.73
CA THR A 111 -4.95 -20.50 7.26
C THR A 111 -5.49 -19.30 8.01
N ARG A 112 -4.63 -18.32 8.25
CA ARG A 112 -5.03 -17.03 8.81
C ARG A 112 -4.35 -15.90 8.07
N THR A 113 -4.94 -14.71 8.11
CA THR A 113 -4.25 -13.50 7.68
C THR A 113 -3.01 -13.28 8.53
N ASN A 114 -1.87 -13.18 7.86
CA ASN A 114 -0.57 -12.92 8.48
C ASN A 114 -0.22 -11.43 8.42
N THR A 115 -0.40 -10.80 7.27
CA THR A 115 0.07 -9.43 7.03
C THR A 115 -0.94 -8.64 6.20
N ILE A 116 -1.13 -7.37 6.54
CA ILE A 116 -1.81 -6.38 5.70
C ILE A 116 -0.75 -5.58 4.95
N ASN A 117 -0.88 -5.47 3.63
CA ASN A 117 0.05 -4.75 2.76
C ASN A 117 -0.66 -3.58 2.10
N PHE A 118 -0.10 -2.38 2.28
CA PHE A 118 -0.59 -1.16 1.65
C PHE A 118 0.35 -0.76 0.52
N VAL A 119 -0.19 -0.61 -0.68
CA VAL A 119 0.56 -0.22 -1.88
C VAL A 119 0.38 1.26 -2.11
N PHE A 120 1.48 1.98 -2.12
CA PHE A 120 1.53 3.41 -2.39
C PHE A 120 2.21 3.68 -3.72
N LYS A 121 1.80 4.76 -4.40
CA LYS A 121 2.51 5.32 -5.54
C LYS A 121 2.80 6.80 -5.32
N ARG A 122 3.82 7.33 -6.00
CA ARG A 122 4.00 8.77 -6.21
C ARG A 122 4.80 9.04 -7.47
N ILE A 123 4.82 10.31 -7.90
CA ILE A 123 5.68 10.74 -9.00
C ILE A 123 7.13 10.59 -8.58
N LYS A 124 7.91 9.86 -9.38
CA LYS A 124 9.34 9.67 -9.15
C LYS A 124 10.02 11.03 -9.19
N GLN A 125 10.63 11.39 -8.06
CA GLN A 125 11.40 12.64 -7.96
C GLN A 125 12.64 12.50 -8.84
N LYS A 126 12.86 13.42 -9.79
CA LYS A 126 14.16 13.50 -10.48
C LYS A 126 15.19 13.81 -9.40
N GLY A 127 16.20 12.94 -9.25
CA GLY A 127 17.26 13.14 -8.26
C GLY A 127 17.84 14.55 -8.36
N LYS A 128 18.06 15.20 -7.21
CA LYS A 128 18.79 16.46 -7.15
C LYS A 128 20.22 16.27 -7.67
#